data_AF-A0A817DX20-F1
#
_entry.id   AF-A0A817DX20-F1
#
_cell.length_a   1.000
_cell.length_b   1.000
_cell.length_c   1.000
_cell.angle_alpha   90.00
_cell.angle_beta   90.00
_cell.angle_gamma   90.00
#
_symmetry.space_group_name_H-M   'P 1'
#
loop_
_entity.id
_entity.type
_entity.pdbx_description
1 polymer ?
#
loop_
_entity_poly.entity_id
_entity_poly.type
_entity_poly.pdbx_seq_one_letter_code
_entity_poly.pdbx_strand_id
1 'polypeptide(L)'
;MLIFLTFVLTSEFYNQLNSLLNEDIQKTFKDFKDKQIMYFADYFPEIEYGQFHIHSYFYKLEHYNRIINNFPGEIFKYVNKASLFDKRPFEHEFFLQITQSFSLLEILIVVNQKRKNNKQSRKFKNENQDLSIIKYPHLKELHLVMAQKDYLGQFLIDTKTCLSNNVYLRTNY
;
A
#
# COMPACT_ATOMS: atom_id res chain seq x y z
N MET A 1 21.00 16.20 -0.28
CA MET A 1 21.04 15.01 -1.16
C MET A 1 19.82 14.19 -0.79
N LEU A 2 18.96 13.87 -1.76
CA LEU A 2 17.79 13.05 -1.50
C LEU A 2 18.18 11.58 -1.59
N ILE A 3 17.82 10.79 -0.59
CA ILE A 3 18.09 9.35 -0.56
C ILE A 3 16.78 8.62 -0.80
N PHE A 4 16.79 7.69 -1.76
CA PHE A 4 15.84 6.60 -1.86
C PHE A 4 16.64 5.34 -2.10
N LEU A 5 16.63 4.43 -1.12
CA LEU A 5 17.29 3.13 -1.23
C LEU A 5 16.22 2.06 -1.14
N THR A 6 16.27 1.12 -2.08
CA THR A 6 15.49 -0.11 -2.04
C THR A 6 16.46 -1.27 -1.91
N PHE A 7 16.39 -2.02 -0.80
CA PHE A 7 17.14 -3.26 -0.66
C PHE A 7 16.22 -4.44 -0.88
N VAL A 8 16.74 -5.48 -1.52
CA VAL A 8 16.07 -6.77 -1.67
C VAL A 8 16.69 -7.74 -0.67
N LEU A 9 15.85 -8.39 0.11
CA LEU A 9 16.26 -9.31 1.18
C LEU A 9 15.68 -10.70 0.91
N THR A 10 16.38 -11.74 1.35
CA THR A 10 15.85 -13.11 1.35
C THR A 10 15.08 -13.41 2.64
N SER A 11 14.25 -14.46 2.62
CA SER A 11 13.36 -14.88 3.72
C SER A 11 14.03 -15.03 5.08
N GLU A 12 15.26 -15.53 5.13
CA GLU A 12 16.02 -15.76 6.36
C GLU A 12 16.33 -14.46 7.14
N PHE A 13 16.42 -13.31 6.45
CA PHE A 13 16.77 -12.05 7.08
C PHE A 13 15.56 -11.30 7.67
N TYR A 14 14.35 -11.48 7.13
CA TYR A 14 13.20 -10.62 7.49
C TYR A 14 12.85 -10.65 8.99
N ASN A 15 12.85 -11.83 9.62
CA ASN A 15 12.47 -11.98 11.03
C ASN A 15 13.50 -11.39 12.00
N GLN A 16 14.77 -11.27 11.58
CA GLN A 16 15.84 -10.69 12.39
C GLN A 16 15.94 -9.15 12.20
N LEU A 17 15.45 -8.63 11.09
CA LEU A 17 15.68 -7.24 10.67
C LEU A 17 14.78 -6.21 11.34
N ASN A 18 13.53 -6.54 11.71
CA ASN A 18 12.59 -5.54 12.25
C ASN A 18 13.03 -4.94 13.60
N SER A 19 13.84 -5.62 14.41
CA SER A 19 14.35 -5.07 15.68
C SER A 19 15.78 -4.54 15.58
N LEU A 20 16.65 -5.13 14.74
CA LEU A 20 18.07 -4.74 14.63
C LEU A 20 18.30 -3.50 13.75
N LEU A 21 17.47 -3.26 12.73
CA LEU A 21 17.75 -2.24 11.73
C LEU A 21 17.54 -0.79 12.20
N ASN A 22 16.68 -0.54 13.19
CA ASN A 22 16.34 0.85 13.54
C ASN A 22 17.59 1.61 14.01
N GLU A 23 18.29 1.05 14.99
CA GLU A 23 19.51 1.66 15.53
C GLU A 23 20.62 1.74 14.47
N ASP A 24 20.77 0.69 13.65
CA ASP A 24 21.83 0.62 12.63
C ASP A 24 21.60 1.60 11.46
N ILE A 25 20.34 1.80 11.03
CA ILE A 25 19.98 2.79 10.01
C ILE A 25 20.19 4.18 10.56
N GLN A 26 19.66 4.48 11.75
CA GLN A 26 19.83 5.79 12.38
C GLN A 26 21.32 6.11 12.60
N LYS A 27 22.12 5.10 12.96
CA LYS A 27 23.58 5.23 13.11
C LYS A 27 24.30 5.44 11.78
N THR A 28 23.88 4.74 10.72
CA THR A 28 24.46 4.89 9.36
C THR A 28 24.23 6.30 8.82
N PHE A 29 23.08 6.89 9.11
CA PHE A 29 22.72 8.21 8.64
C PHE A 29 22.81 9.31 9.71
N LYS A 30 23.53 9.07 10.81
CA LYS A 30 23.68 10.02 11.94
C LYS A 30 24.23 11.39 11.53
N ASP A 31 25.07 11.41 10.49
CA ASP A 31 25.72 12.62 9.96
C ASP A 31 24.92 13.26 8.82
N PHE A 32 23.76 12.69 8.48
CA PHE A 32 22.87 13.23 7.46
C PHE A 32 22.16 14.49 8.01
N LYS A 33 22.33 15.62 7.32
CA LYS A 33 21.80 16.92 7.77
C LYS A 33 20.27 16.91 7.92
N ASP A 34 19.58 16.10 7.14
CA ASP A 34 18.14 15.87 7.26
C ASP A 34 17.87 14.73 8.23
N LYS A 35 17.51 15.08 9.47
CA LYS A 35 17.32 14.14 10.59
C LYS A 35 16.07 13.26 10.51
N GLN A 36 15.29 13.35 9.43
CA GLN A 36 14.05 12.59 9.26
C GLN A 36 14.23 11.61 8.11
N ILE A 37 14.86 10.49 8.43
CA ILE A 37 14.97 9.33 7.56
C ILE A 37 13.89 8.35 8.00
N MET A 38 13.01 8.05 7.05
CA MET A 38 11.94 7.09 7.21
C MET A 38 12.40 5.76 6.63
N TYR A 39 11.93 4.68 7.23
CA TYR A 39 12.17 3.35 6.72
C TYR A 39 11.03 2.41 7.06
N PHE A 40 10.83 1.39 6.23
CA PHE A 40 9.95 0.27 6.51
C PHE A 40 10.34 -0.94 5.65
N ALA A 41 9.89 -2.12 6.07
CA ALA A 41 10.17 -3.38 5.41
C ALA A 41 8.88 -4.05 4.98
N ASP A 42 8.82 -4.43 3.71
CA ASP A 42 7.78 -5.29 3.15
C ASP A 42 8.32 -6.70 3.00
N TYR A 43 7.48 -7.72 3.24
CA TYR A 43 7.83 -9.12 3.01
C TYR A 43 6.76 -9.85 2.24
N PHE A 44 7.21 -10.57 1.22
CA PHE A 44 6.43 -11.30 0.24
C PHE A 44 6.75 -12.79 0.40
N PRO A 45 6.06 -13.48 1.34
CA PRO A 45 6.40 -14.85 1.73
C PRO A 45 6.32 -15.86 0.60
N GLU A 46 5.50 -15.62 -0.44
CA GLU A 46 5.33 -16.58 -1.53
C GLU A 46 6.51 -16.66 -2.50
N ILE A 47 7.32 -15.61 -2.54
CA ILE A 47 8.51 -15.53 -3.37
C ILE A 47 9.77 -15.34 -2.52
N GLU A 48 9.63 -15.55 -1.20
CA GLU A 48 10.71 -15.41 -0.21
C GLU A 48 11.51 -14.11 -0.36
N TYR A 49 10.78 -13.03 -0.68
CA TYR A 49 11.35 -11.76 -1.07
C TYR A 49 10.98 -10.70 -0.02
N GLY A 50 11.98 -10.02 0.52
CA GLY A 50 11.81 -8.83 1.33
C GLY A 50 12.19 -7.59 0.53
N GLN A 51 11.52 -6.49 0.79
CA GLN A 51 11.88 -5.18 0.28
C GLN A 51 12.05 -4.22 1.44
N PHE A 52 13.15 -3.50 1.47
CA PHE A 52 13.41 -2.49 2.47
C PHE A 52 13.44 -1.12 1.82
N HIS A 53 12.69 -0.17 2.37
CA HIS A 53 12.61 1.18 1.87
C HIS A 53 13.28 2.12 2.86
N ILE A 54 14.19 2.97 2.39
CA ILE A 54 14.78 4.06 3.17
C ILE A 54 14.66 5.33 2.36
N HIS A 55 14.06 6.36 2.92
CA HIS A 55 14.00 7.66 2.27
C HIS A 55 14.09 8.84 3.22
N SER A 56 14.69 9.93 2.72
CA SER A 56 14.65 11.23 3.38
C SER A 56 13.25 11.86 3.27
N TYR A 57 12.78 12.55 4.30
CA TYR A 57 11.47 13.22 4.33
C TYR A 57 11.19 14.14 3.11
N PHE A 58 12.22 14.81 2.58
CA PHE A 58 12.08 15.71 1.43
C PHE A 58 12.06 15.01 0.05
N TYR A 59 12.08 13.67 0.02
CA TYR A 59 12.11 12.95 -1.25
C TYR A 59 10.78 13.10 -1.99
N LYS A 60 10.89 13.57 -3.24
CA LYS A 60 9.75 13.66 -4.17
C LYS A 60 9.58 12.33 -4.87
N LEU A 61 9.02 11.36 -4.16
CA LEU A 61 8.57 10.13 -4.78
C LEU A 61 7.26 10.41 -5.54
N GLU A 62 7.28 10.28 -6.86
CA GLU A 62 6.08 10.44 -7.68
C GLU A 62 5.29 9.14 -7.82
N HIS A 63 6.00 8.01 -7.86
CA HIS A 63 5.42 6.68 -8.08
C HIS A 63 5.79 5.74 -6.94
N TYR A 64 4.79 5.12 -6.33
CA TYR A 64 5.01 4.10 -5.30
C TYR A 64 4.53 2.74 -5.83
N ASN A 65 5.43 1.76 -5.90
CA ASN A 65 5.08 0.43 -6.40
C ASN A 65 5.05 -0.65 -5.32
N ARG A 66 4.11 -1.59 -5.47
CA ARG A 66 3.97 -2.83 -4.67
C ARG A 66 3.71 -2.64 -3.17
N ILE A 67 2.83 -1.70 -2.83
CA ILE A 67 2.37 -1.52 -1.45
C ILE A 67 1.56 -2.75 -1.00
N ILE A 68 1.88 -3.29 0.17
CA ILE A 68 1.16 -4.42 0.78
C ILE A 68 0.40 -3.98 2.03
N ASN A 69 -0.45 -4.86 2.57
CA ASN A 69 -1.33 -4.57 3.72
C ASN A 69 -0.60 -4.23 5.03
N ASN A 70 0.73 -4.35 5.10
CA ASN A 70 1.53 -3.93 6.27
C ASN A 70 2.02 -2.48 6.17
N PHE A 71 1.55 -1.75 5.16
CA PHE A 71 1.90 -0.36 4.95
C PHE A 71 1.59 0.50 6.19
N PRO A 72 2.56 1.27 6.72
CA PRO A 72 2.39 1.98 8.00
C PRO A 72 1.51 3.24 7.92
N GLY A 73 1.05 3.66 6.73
CA GLY A 73 0.20 4.84 6.59
C GLY A 73 0.96 6.17 6.57
N GLU A 74 2.19 6.20 6.07
CA GLU A 74 3.00 7.43 5.98
C GLU A 74 2.47 8.44 4.95
N ILE A 75 2.82 9.73 5.09
CA ILE A 75 2.35 10.78 4.17
C ILE A 75 3.33 10.98 3.02
N PHE A 76 2.88 10.68 1.79
CA PHE A 76 3.64 10.89 0.57
C PHE A 76 2.97 11.94 -0.31
N LYS A 77 3.28 13.22 -0.05
CA LYS A 77 2.61 14.38 -0.67
C LYS A 77 2.74 14.46 -2.19
N TYR A 78 3.72 13.79 -2.78
CA TYR A 78 4.03 13.89 -4.22
C TYR A 78 3.66 12.63 -5.00
N VAL A 79 3.23 11.56 -4.32
CA VAL A 79 2.86 10.33 -5.01
C VAL A 79 1.55 10.54 -5.74
N ASN A 80 1.61 10.45 -7.06
CA ASN A 80 0.46 10.55 -7.96
C ASN A 80 0.08 9.19 -8.58
N LYS A 81 0.96 8.18 -8.45
CA LYS A 81 0.71 6.82 -8.92
C LYS A 81 1.10 5.80 -7.86
N ALA A 82 0.18 4.93 -7.50
CA ALA A 82 0.41 3.85 -6.55
C ALA A 82 0.02 2.50 -7.17
N SER A 83 0.82 1.46 -6.91
CA SER A 83 0.40 0.07 -7.11
C SER A 83 0.35 -0.69 -5.81
N LEU A 84 -0.80 -1.33 -5.55
CA LEU A 84 -1.05 -2.17 -4.40
C LEU A 84 -0.99 -3.63 -4.83
N PHE A 85 -0.47 -4.46 -3.93
CA PHE A 85 -0.41 -5.91 -4.10
C PHE A 85 -1.08 -6.56 -2.89
N ASP A 86 -2.39 -6.76 -2.99
CA ASP A 86 -3.21 -7.28 -1.90
C ASP A 86 -3.52 -8.76 -2.12
N LYS A 87 -3.00 -9.63 -1.25
CA LYS A 87 -3.30 -11.07 -1.27
C LYS A 87 -4.36 -11.47 -0.24
N ARG A 88 -4.82 -10.53 0.57
CA ARG A 88 -5.81 -10.73 1.63
C ARG A 88 -7.22 -10.45 1.08
N PRO A 89 -8.27 -10.83 1.83
CA PRO A 89 -9.60 -10.27 1.60
C PRO A 89 -9.55 -8.74 1.70
N PHE A 90 -10.52 -8.07 1.08
CA PHE A 90 -10.60 -6.62 1.13
C PHE A 90 -10.62 -6.11 2.58
N GLU A 91 -9.73 -5.18 2.90
CA GLU A 91 -9.58 -4.54 4.22
C GLU A 91 -9.86 -3.04 4.08
N HIS A 92 -10.99 -2.55 4.59
CA HIS A 92 -11.39 -1.14 4.47
C HIS A 92 -10.32 -0.17 5.02
N GLU A 93 -9.78 -0.47 6.20
CA GLU A 93 -8.74 0.34 6.85
C GLU A 93 -7.48 0.46 6.01
N PHE A 94 -7.11 -0.59 5.27
CA PHE A 94 -5.95 -0.52 4.37
C PHE A 94 -6.20 0.54 3.30
N PHE A 95 -7.34 0.52 2.63
CA PHE A 95 -7.68 1.52 1.62
C PHE A 95 -7.87 2.92 2.18
N LEU A 96 -8.36 3.03 3.42
CA LEU A 96 -8.44 4.29 4.15
C LEU A 96 -7.04 4.88 4.40
N GLN A 97 -6.07 4.06 4.80
CA GLN A 97 -4.68 4.48 4.94
C GLN A 97 -4.08 4.91 3.59
N ILE A 98 -4.33 4.17 2.51
CA ILE A 98 -3.86 4.54 1.16
C ILE A 98 -4.37 5.94 0.78
N THR A 99 -5.64 6.26 1.02
CA THR A 99 -6.16 7.60 0.67
C THR A 99 -5.60 8.71 1.57
N GLN A 100 -5.27 8.42 2.82
CA GLN A 100 -4.66 9.41 3.73
C GLN A 100 -3.19 9.67 3.39
N SER A 101 -2.49 8.63 2.94
CA SER A 101 -1.09 8.67 2.56
C SER A 101 -0.83 9.37 1.24
N PHE A 102 -1.73 9.22 0.27
CA PHE A 102 -1.54 9.70 -1.11
C PHE A 102 -2.60 10.72 -1.51
N SER A 103 -2.46 11.94 -1.00
CA SER A 103 -3.45 13.00 -1.23
C SER A 103 -3.57 13.45 -2.68
N LEU A 104 -2.55 13.21 -3.53
CA LEU A 104 -2.54 13.59 -4.96
C LEU A 104 -2.67 12.37 -5.89
N LEU A 105 -3.16 11.24 -5.40
CA LEU A 105 -3.23 10.01 -6.17
C LEU A 105 -4.14 10.15 -7.40
N GLU A 106 -3.54 10.03 -8.59
CA GLU A 106 -4.22 10.07 -9.89
C GLU A 106 -4.43 8.67 -10.48
N ILE A 107 -3.48 7.76 -10.25
CA ILE A 107 -3.50 6.41 -10.80
C ILE A 107 -3.34 5.38 -9.67
N LEU A 108 -4.35 4.54 -9.49
CA LEU A 108 -4.33 3.43 -8.54
C LEU A 108 -4.39 2.10 -9.29
N ILE A 109 -3.36 1.27 -9.12
CA ILE A 109 -3.33 -0.09 -9.64
C ILE A 109 -3.47 -1.04 -8.45
N VAL A 110 -4.52 -1.85 -8.41
CA VAL A 110 -4.71 -2.88 -7.38
C VAL A 110 -4.57 -4.23 -8.02
N VAL A 111 -3.52 -4.95 -7.64
CA VAL A 111 -3.33 -6.35 -8.01
C VAL A 111 -3.84 -7.20 -6.84
N ASN A 112 -4.92 -7.95 -7.06
CA ASN A 112 -5.44 -8.87 -6.04
C ASN A 112 -5.35 -10.31 -6.53
N GLN A 113 -4.33 -11.06 -6.07
CA GLN A 113 -4.13 -12.45 -6.45
C GLN A 113 -4.59 -13.39 -5.32
N LYS A 114 -5.48 -14.34 -5.65
CA LYS A 114 -6.04 -15.30 -4.70
C LYS A 114 -4.96 -16.15 -4.02
N ARG A 115 -4.94 -16.23 -2.68
CA ARG A 115 -4.42 -17.43 -1.99
C ARG A 115 -5.47 -18.54 -2.07
N LYS A 116 -5.10 -19.71 -2.60
CA LYS A 116 -6.02 -20.84 -2.92
C LYS A 116 -6.88 -21.35 -1.76
N ASN A 117 -6.62 -21.00 -0.51
CA ASN A 117 -7.37 -21.48 0.65
C ASN A 117 -7.93 -20.31 1.44
N ASN A 118 -9.25 -20.10 1.36
CA ASN A 118 -10.13 -20.02 2.51
C ASN A 118 -11.58 -19.84 2.02
N LYS A 119 -12.38 -20.88 2.25
CA LYS A 119 -13.85 -20.80 2.27
C LYS A 119 -14.25 -19.90 3.45
N GLN A 120 -14.11 -18.60 3.29
CA GLN A 120 -14.71 -17.61 4.17
C GLN A 120 -14.87 -16.33 3.34
N SER A 121 -15.75 -16.38 2.34
CA SER A 121 -16.59 -15.22 2.08
C SER A 121 -17.38 -15.02 3.38
N ARG A 122 -16.80 -14.32 4.36
CA ARG A 122 -17.60 -13.75 5.44
C ARG A 122 -18.61 -12.89 4.68
N LYS A 123 -19.85 -13.36 4.60
CA LYS A 123 -20.98 -12.47 4.35
C LYS A 123 -20.74 -11.35 5.35
N PHE A 124 -20.37 -10.16 4.88
CA PHE A 124 -20.38 -9.00 5.73
C PHE A 124 -21.79 -8.97 6.29
N LYS A 125 -21.93 -9.29 7.57
CA LYS A 125 -23.13 -8.88 8.28
C LYS A 125 -23.13 -7.37 8.06
N ASN A 126 -24.23 -6.87 7.51
CA ASN A 126 -24.60 -5.46 7.53
C ASN A 126 -24.74 -5.00 8.99
N GLU A 127 -23.67 -5.12 9.77
CA GLU A 127 -23.51 -4.36 10.98
C GLU A 127 -23.12 -2.99 10.48
N ASN A 128 -24.06 -2.05 10.61
CA ASN A 128 -23.92 -0.63 10.35
C ASN A 128 -22.79 -0.04 11.21
N GLN A 129 -21.54 -0.45 10.98
CA GLN A 129 -20.39 0.26 11.45
C GLN A 129 -20.27 1.49 10.57
N ASP A 130 -20.23 2.66 11.19
CA ASP A 130 -19.96 3.93 10.54
C ASP A 130 -18.51 3.94 10.03
N LEU A 131 -18.25 3.16 8.99
CA LEU A 131 -16.99 3.19 8.27
C LEU A 131 -16.84 4.55 7.61
N SER A 132 -15.63 5.11 7.73
CA SER A 132 -15.27 6.36 7.10
C SER A 132 -15.36 6.24 5.58
N ILE A 133 -15.79 7.31 4.91
CA ILE A 133 -15.88 7.31 3.45
C ILE A 133 -14.46 7.39 2.88
N ILE A 134 -14.04 6.39 2.09
CA ILE A 134 -12.79 6.44 1.34
C ILE A 134 -13.00 7.35 0.14
N LYS A 135 -12.25 8.45 0.03
CA LYS A 135 -12.41 9.43 -1.06
C LYS A 135 -11.11 9.56 -1.83
N TYR A 136 -11.13 9.29 -3.13
CA TYR A 136 -9.99 9.57 -4.00
C TYR A 136 -10.27 10.79 -4.90
N PRO A 137 -10.06 12.03 -4.41
CA PRO A 137 -10.51 13.24 -5.09
C PRO A 137 -9.82 13.49 -6.44
N HIS A 138 -8.58 13.04 -6.59
CA HIS A 138 -7.78 13.27 -7.79
C HIS A 138 -7.65 12.04 -8.70
N LEU A 139 -8.33 10.94 -8.36
CA LEU A 139 -8.20 9.71 -9.13
C LEU A 139 -8.79 9.89 -10.52
N LYS A 140 -7.96 9.56 -11.51
CA LYS A 140 -8.29 9.55 -12.94
C LYS A 140 -8.34 8.13 -13.47
N GLU A 141 -7.51 7.23 -12.93
CA GLU A 141 -7.42 5.86 -13.39
C GLU A 141 -7.43 4.86 -12.23
N LEU A 142 -8.28 3.84 -12.34
CA LEU A 142 -8.32 2.70 -11.44
C LEU A 142 -8.14 1.41 -12.23
N HIS A 143 -7.05 0.70 -11.97
CA HIS A 143 -6.73 -0.56 -12.64
C HIS A 143 -6.85 -1.69 -11.63
N LEU A 144 -7.83 -2.57 -11.81
CA LEU A 144 -8.07 -3.72 -10.95
C LEU A 144 -7.60 -4.97 -11.71
N VAL A 145 -6.46 -5.51 -11.32
CA VAL A 145 -5.74 -6.57 -12.04
C VAL A 145 -5.84 -7.87 -11.25
N MET A 146 -6.31 -8.93 -11.91
CA MET A 146 -6.58 -10.26 -11.32
C MET A 146 -7.61 -10.23 -10.17
N ALA A 147 -8.26 -9.10 -9.95
CA ALA A 147 -9.15 -8.87 -8.83
C ALA A 147 -10.43 -9.70 -8.96
N GLN A 148 -10.83 -10.35 -7.86
CA GLN A 148 -12.02 -11.18 -7.84
C GLN A 148 -13.30 -10.34 -7.84
N LYS A 149 -14.38 -10.90 -8.39
CA LYS A 149 -15.69 -10.23 -8.42
C LYS A 149 -16.15 -9.72 -7.05
N ASP A 150 -15.94 -10.51 -5.99
CA ASP A 150 -16.34 -10.14 -4.63
C ASP A 150 -15.48 -8.99 -4.08
N TYR A 151 -14.20 -8.95 -4.47
CA TYR A 151 -13.28 -7.87 -4.11
C TYR A 151 -13.67 -6.57 -4.82
N LEU A 152 -14.02 -6.66 -6.11
CA LEU A 152 -14.55 -5.55 -6.89
C LEU A 152 -15.83 -5.00 -6.27
N GLY A 153 -16.77 -5.89 -5.90
CA GLY A 153 -18.02 -5.52 -5.23
C GLY A 153 -17.75 -4.80 -3.92
N GLN A 154 -16.85 -5.32 -3.09
CA GLN A 154 -16.48 -4.67 -1.84
C GLN A 154 -15.90 -3.29 -2.08
N PHE A 155 -14.87 -3.17 -2.94
CA PHE A 155 -14.19 -1.90 -3.21
C PHE A 155 -15.13 -0.83 -3.82
N LEU A 156 -15.98 -1.22 -4.77
CA LEU A 156 -16.77 -0.27 -5.57
C LEU A 156 -18.16 0.00 -4.98
N ILE A 157 -18.75 -0.96 -4.29
CA ILE A 157 -20.17 -0.92 -3.88
C ILE A 157 -20.28 -0.82 -2.36
N ASP A 158 -19.57 -1.67 -1.63
CA ASP A 158 -19.87 -1.87 -0.20
C ASP A 158 -19.11 -0.89 0.73
N THR A 159 -17.95 -0.38 0.31
CA THR A 159 -17.00 0.26 1.24
C THR A 159 -17.15 1.77 1.34
N LYS A 160 -18.30 2.31 0.91
CA LYS A 160 -18.53 3.76 0.80
C LYS A 160 -17.37 4.46 0.07
N THR A 161 -16.79 3.81 -0.94
CA THR A 161 -15.72 4.42 -1.74
C THR A 161 -16.33 5.45 -2.68
N CYS A 162 -15.89 6.69 -2.58
CA CYS A 162 -16.30 7.79 -3.43
C CYS A 162 -15.23 8.00 -4.51
N LEU A 163 -15.52 7.53 -5.72
CA LEU A 163 -14.72 7.79 -6.92
C LEU A 163 -15.22 9.05 -7.63
N SER A 164 -14.34 9.73 -8.35
CA SER A 164 -14.75 10.85 -9.20
C SER A 164 -15.58 10.33 -10.39
N ASN A 165 -16.51 11.14 -10.91
CA ASN A 165 -17.41 10.71 -12.00
C ASN A 165 -16.68 10.37 -13.32
N ASN A 166 -15.40 10.74 -13.44
CA ASN A 166 -14.60 10.58 -14.66
C ASN A 166 -13.42 9.60 -14.47
N VAL A 167 -13.49 8.69 -13.49
CA VAL A 167 -12.46 7.65 -13.33
C VAL A 167 -12.54 6.65 -14.48
N TYR A 168 -11.43 6.50 -15.20
CA TYR A 168 -11.23 5.40 -16.13
C TYR A 168 -10.98 4.10 -15.36
N LEU A 169 -11.95 3.19 -15.40
CA LEU A 169 -11.87 1.88 -14.77
C LEU A 169 -11.38 0.83 -15.77
N ARG A 170 -10.27 0.17 -15.46
CA ARG A 170 -9.75 -0.98 -16.20
C ARG A 170 -9.77 -2.22 -15.31
N THR A 171 -10.50 -3.25 -15.71
CA THR A 171 -10.47 -4.56 -15.05
C THR A 171 -9.79 -5.57 -15.96
N ASN A 172 -8.81 -6.32 -15.45
CA ASN A 172 -8.23 -7.45 -16.16
C ASN A 172 -8.45 -8.71 -15.31
N TYR A 173 -9.23 -9.65 -15.83
CA TYR A 173 -9.61 -10.90 -15.16
C TYR A 173 -8.56 -11.99 -15.39
#